data_AF-A0A511W830-F1
#
_entry.id   AF-A0A511W830-F1
#
_cell.length_a   1.000
_cell.length_b   1.000
_cell.length_c   1.000
_cell.angle_alpha   90.00
_cell.angle_beta   90.00
_cell.angle_gamma   90.00
#
_symmetry.space_group_name_H-M   'P 1'
#
loop_
_entity.id
_entity.type
_entity.pdbx_description
1 polymer ?
#
loop_
_entity_poly.entity_id
_entity_poly.type
_entity_poly.pdbx_seq_one_letter_code
_entity_poly.pdbx_strand_id
1 'polypeptide(L)'
;MSLYEILVFIHIISAIIGLGPGFILTRVTKSATNLTELQHGYKVKRQLHYFVMVGGSLLLITGLWMGFINPALFEQGWYIISLGLFLFALAMGPTVLKRNSKPIKTLLNEQTDDEIPKDYYPLAQRLYRIEYMENTIFIIIIILMITKPF
;
A
#
# COMPACT_ATOMS: atom_id res chain seq x y z
N MET A 1 -4.81 -21.11 22.67
CA MET A 1 -4.62 -19.72 22.20
C MET A 1 -5.88 -18.95 22.54
N SER A 2 -5.76 -17.76 23.15
CA SER A 2 -6.89 -16.87 23.39
C SER A 2 -7.37 -16.24 22.08
N LEU A 3 -8.61 -15.71 22.05
CA LEU A 3 -9.11 -14.97 20.89
C LEU A 3 -8.20 -13.80 20.53
N TYR A 4 -7.67 -13.10 21.55
CA TYR A 4 -6.75 -11.99 21.36
C TYR A 4 -5.44 -12.45 20.67
N GLU A 5 -4.86 -13.56 21.09
CA GLU A 5 -3.65 -14.12 20.46
C GLU A 5 -3.88 -14.52 19.00
N ILE A 6 -5.06 -15.06 18.68
CA ILE A 6 -5.45 -15.39 17.30
C ILE A 6 -5.54 -14.10 16.46
N LEU A 7 -6.16 -13.04 17.00
CA LEU A 7 -6.25 -11.75 16.32
C LEU A 7 -4.86 -11.14 16.08
N VAL A 8 -3.98 -11.16 17.08
CA VAL A 8 -2.59 -10.70 16.94
C VAL A 8 -1.87 -11.49 15.84
N PHE A 9 -2.03 -12.82 15.82
CA PHE A 9 -1.43 -13.66 14.79
C PHE A 9 -1.92 -13.29 13.39
N ILE A 10 -3.24 -13.19 13.18
CA ILE A 10 -3.82 -12.79 11.90
C ILE A 10 -3.36 -11.37 11.53
N HIS A 11 -3.30 -10.45 12.49
CA HIS A 11 -2.87 -9.08 12.27
C HIS A 11 -1.42 -9.01 11.75
N ILE A 12 -0.50 -9.76 12.36
CA ILE A 12 0.90 -9.82 11.94
C ILE A 12 1.02 -10.44 10.53
N ILE A 13 0.33 -11.56 10.28
CA ILE A 13 0.32 -12.19 8.95
C ILE A 13 -0.26 -11.23 7.90
N SER A 14 -1.31 -10.50 8.25
CA SER A 14 -1.93 -9.49 7.38
C SER A 14 -0.99 -8.34 7.07
N ALA A 15 -0.18 -7.90 8.05
CA ALA A 15 0.85 -6.89 7.83
C ALA A 15 1.91 -7.40 6.84
N ILE A 16 2.40 -8.62 7.01
CA ILE A 16 3.43 -9.21 6.14
C ILE A 16 2.91 -9.38 4.70
N ILE A 17 1.74 -10.00 4.54
CA ILE A 17 1.16 -10.28 3.22
C ILE A 17 0.60 -9.02 2.56
N GLY A 18 0.01 -8.11 3.33
CA GLY A 18 -0.60 -6.88 2.84
C GLY A 18 0.44 -5.83 2.48
N LEU A 19 1.44 -5.60 3.34
CA LEU A 19 2.41 -4.53 3.12
C LEU A 19 3.59 -4.97 2.25
N GLY A 20 3.97 -6.25 2.31
CA GLY A 20 5.11 -6.82 1.59
C GLY A 20 5.11 -6.52 0.07
N PRO A 21 4.04 -6.87 -0.67
CA PRO A 21 3.94 -6.58 -2.09
C PRO A 21 3.98 -5.08 -2.42
N GLY A 22 3.51 -4.22 -1.52
CA GLY A 22 3.52 -2.75 -1.67
C GLY A 22 4.91 -2.18 -1.96
N PHE A 23 5.94 -2.74 -1.31
CA PHE A 23 7.33 -2.30 -1.47
C PHE A 23 7.92 -2.56 -2.86
N ILE A 24 7.34 -3.48 -3.65
CA ILE A 24 7.83 -3.82 -4.98
C ILE A 24 6.97 -3.27 -6.13
N LEU A 25 5.74 -2.80 -5.84
CA LEU A 25 4.77 -2.38 -6.88
C LEU A 25 5.35 -1.36 -7.86
N THR A 26 6.11 -0.39 -7.37
CA THR A 26 6.77 0.64 -8.18
C THR A 26 7.87 0.05 -9.07
N ARG A 27 8.63 -0.93 -8.54
CA ARG A 27 9.77 -1.53 -9.24
C ARG A 27 9.33 -2.34 -10.46
N VAL A 28 8.20 -3.04 -10.36
CA VAL A 28 7.61 -3.84 -11.45
C VAL A 28 7.36 -3.00 -12.70
N THR A 29 6.88 -1.76 -12.57
CA THR A 29 6.65 -0.88 -13.72
C THR A 29 7.90 -0.11 -14.16
N LYS A 30 8.81 0.16 -13.22
CA LYS A 30 10.01 0.97 -13.49
C LYS A 30 11.08 0.20 -14.28
N SER A 31 11.07 -1.13 -14.23
CA SER A 31 12.04 -1.97 -14.95
C SER A 31 11.68 -2.23 -16.42
N ALA A 32 10.51 -1.78 -16.90
CA ALA A 32 10.09 -2.01 -18.28
C ALA A 32 10.90 -1.17 -19.27
N THR A 33 11.27 -1.78 -20.39
CA THR A 33 12.10 -1.17 -21.44
C THR A 33 11.32 -0.76 -22.69
N ASN A 34 10.16 -1.37 -22.92
CA ASN A 34 9.23 -1.08 -24.02
C ASN A 34 7.77 -1.01 -23.52
N LEU A 35 6.85 -0.60 -24.39
CA LEU A 35 5.44 -0.41 -24.03
C LEU A 35 4.77 -1.72 -23.63
N THR A 36 5.06 -2.82 -24.34
CA THR A 36 4.52 -4.14 -24.04
C THR A 36 4.88 -4.61 -22.63
N GLU A 37 6.16 -4.52 -22.26
CA GLU A 37 6.65 -4.82 -20.91
C GLU A 37 6.00 -3.92 -19.87
N LEU A 38 5.82 -2.64 -20.18
CA LEU A 38 5.24 -1.67 -19.27
C LEU A 38 3.76 -1.99 -18.99
N GLN A 39 2.98 -2.27 -20.03
CA GLN A 39 1.59 -2.71 -19.91
C GLN A 39 1.47 -4.01 -19.14
N HIS A 40 2.37 -4.97 -19.38
CA HIS A 40 2.44 -6.20 -18.59
C HIS A 40 2.76 -5.90 -17.12
N GLY A 41 3.73 -5.02 -16.85
CA GLY A 41 4.09 -4.57 -15.51
C GLY A 41 2.90 -3.97 -14.76
N TYR A 42 2.07 -3.16 -15.42
CA TYR A 42 0.83 -2.64 -14.80
C TYR A 42 -0.23 -3.74 -14.54
N LYS A 43 -0.28 -4.81 -15.35
CA LYS A 43 -1.15 -5.97 -15.07
C LYS A 43 -0.67 -6.72 -13.82
N VAL A 44 0.64 -6.98 -13.72
CA VAL A 44 1.25 -7.63 -12.54
C VAL A 44 1.07 -6.76 -11.29
N LYS A 45 1.34 -5.46 -11.39
CA LYS A 45 1.10 -4.50 -10.31
C LYS A 45 -0.34 -4.54 -9.80
N ARG A 46 -1.33 -4.63 -10.69
CA ARG A 46 -2.75 -4.78 -10.30
C ARG A 46 -3.00 -6.09 -9.55
N GLN A 47 -2.38 -7.20 -9.98
CA GLN A 47 -2.51 -8.48 -9.29
C GLN A 47 -1.91 -8.43 -7.89
N LEU A 48 -0.71 -7.87 -7.75
CA LEU A 48 -0.06 -7.68 -6.45
C LEU A 48 -0.87 -6.75 -5.52
N HIS A 49 -1.50 -5.72 -6.08
CA HIS A 49 -2.34 -4.79 -5.30
C HIS A 49 -3.56 -5.48 -4.66
N TYR A 50 -4.08 -6.59 -5.21
CA TYR A 50 -5.14 -7.34 -4.52
C TYR A 50 -4.68 -7.90 -3.18
N PHE A 51 -3.45 -8.41 -3.07
CA PHE A 51 -2.88 -8.85 -1.80
C PHE A 51 -2.76 -7.70 -0.82
N VAL A 52 -2.35 -6.52 -1.31
CA VAL A 52 -2.28 -5.29 -0.51
C VAL A 52 -3.65 -4.89 0.04
N MET A 53 -4.69 -4.90 -0.80
CA MET A 53 -6.05 -4.56 -0.37
C MET A 53 -6.60 -5.55 0.66
N VAL A 54 -6.43 -6.86 0.43
CA VAL A 54 -6.92 -7.89 1.35
C VAL A 54 -6.16 -7.83 2.68
N GLY A 55 -4.83 -7.84 2.64
CA GLY A 55 -4.00 -7.77 3.83
C GLY A 55 -4.17 -6.46 4.59
N GLY A 56 -4.25 -5.32 3.90
CA GLY A 56 -4.54 -4.02 4.52
C GLY A 56 -5.93 -3.97 5.18
N SER A 57 -6.95 -4.54 4.56
CA SER A 57 -8.29 -4.60 5.15
C SER A 57 -8.31 -5.47 6.41
N LEU A 58 -7.69 -6.66 6.35
CA LEU A 58 -7.57 -7.55 7.50
C LEU A 58 -6.76 -6.90 8.63
N LEU A 59 -5.67 -6.19 8.29
CA LEU A 59 -4.85 -5.46 9.26
C LEU A 59 -5.70 -4.43 10.02
N LEU A 60 -6.48 -3.61 9.31
CA LEU A 60 -7.36 -2.62 9.95
C LEU A 60 -8.43 -3.28 10.84
N ILE A 61 -9.14 -4.27 10.31
CA ILE A 61 -10.23 -4.94 11.02
C ILE A 61 -9.71 -5.60 12.30
N THR A 62 -8.63 -6.37 12.20
CA THR A 62 -8.05 -7.05 13.35
C THR A 62 -7.43 -6.07 14.35
N GLY A 63 -6.82 -4.98 13.87
CA GLY A 63 -6.30 -3.90 14.71
C GLY A 63 -7.39 -3.30 15.58
N LEU A 64 -8.47 -2.83 14.95
CA LEU A 64 -9.63 -2.27 15.65
C LEU A 64 -10.27 -3.29 16.60
N TRP A 65 -10.40 -4.55 16.18
CA TRP A 65 -10.98 -5.60 17.03
C TRP A 65 -10.14 -5.84 18.29
N MET A 66 -8.81 -5.86 18.17
CA MET A 66 -7.94 -5.91 19.35
C MET A 66 -8.17 -4.71 20.28
N GLY A 67 -8.32 -3.50 19.73
CA GLY A 67 -8.69 -2.30 20.49
C GLY A 67 -10.04 -2.43 21.21
N PHE A 68 -11.05 -3.01 20.55
CA PHE A 68 -12.36 -3.24 21.19
C PHE A 68 -12.30 -4.25 22.35
N ILE A 69 -11.47 -5.30 22.23
CA ILE A 69 -11.28 -6.31 23.29
C ILE A 69 -10.42 -5.76 24.43
N ASN A 70 -9.42 -4.94 24.11
CA ASN A 70 -8.54 -4.30 25.07
C ASN A 70 -8.54 -2.77 24.88
N PRO A 71 -9.55 -2.07 25.45
CA PRO A 71 -9.71 -0.62 25.26
C PRO A 71 -8.52 0.22 25.69
N ALA A 72 -7.66 -0.29 26.59
CA ALA A 72 -6.42 0.39 26.99
C ALA A 72 -5.49 0.67 25.81
N LEU A 73 -5.60 -0.06 24.69
CA LEU A 73 -4.87 0.23 23.45
C LEU A 73 -5.19 1.62 22.89
N PHE A 74 -6.41 2.13 23.08
CA PHE A 74 -6.79 3.47 22.64
C PHE A 74 -6.22 4.59 23.52
N GLU A 75 -5.49 4.25 24.58
CA GLU A 75 -4.70 5.20 25.38
C GLU A 75 -3.21 5.14 25.01
N GLN A 76 -2.79 4.11 24.28
CA GLN A 76 -1.40 3.93 23.85
C GLN A 76 -1.12 4.78 22.61
N GLY A 77 -0.14 5.67 22.68
CA GLY A 77 0.11 6.60 21.59
C GLY A 77 0.62 5.90 20.34
N TRP A 78 1.45 4.84 20.46
CA TRP A 78 1.86 4.06 19.29
C TRP A 78 0.68 3.48 18.51
N TYR A 79 -0.39 3.07 19.22
CA TYR A 79 -1.57 2.47 18.61
C TYR A 79 -2.42 3.52 17.88
N ILE A 80 -2.70 4.65 18.55
CA ILE A 80 -3.49 5.75 17.96
C ILE A 80 -2.78 6.34 16.74
N ILE A 81 -1.47 6.61 16.84
CA ILE A 81 -0.68 7.17 15.74
C ILE A 81 -0.64 6.18 14.57
N SER A 82 -0.39 4.90 14.84
CA SER A 82 -0.39 3.87 13.79
C SER A 82 -1.73 3.78 13.07
N LEU A 83 -2.84 3.80 13.81
CA LEU A 83 -4.18 3.78 13.24
C LEU A 83 -4.44 5.03 12.39
N GLY A 84 -4.08 6.22 12.88
CA GLY A 84 -4.23 7.47 12.14
C GLY A 84 -3.42 7.49 10.84
N LEU A 85 -2.16 7.06 10.90
CA LEU A 85 -1.30 6.91 9.72
C LEU A 85 -1.86 5.89 8.73
N PHE A 86 -2.40 4.77 9.23
CA PHE A 86 -2.98 3.74 8.38
C PHE A 86 -4.23 4.25 7.65
N LEU A 87 -5.13 4.95 8.36
CA LEU A 87 -6.32 5.56 7.75
C LEU A 87 -5.95 6.63 6.72
N PHE A 88 -4.92 7.42 7.00
CA PHE A 88 -4.39 8.39 6.05
C PHE A 88 -3.85 7.71 4.78
N ALA A 89 -3.04 6.67 4.92
CA ALA A 89 -2.54 5.88 3.79
C ALA A 89 -3.69 5.25 2.98
N LEU A 90 -4.67 4.66 3.68
CA LEU A 90 -5.86 4.08 3.04
C LEU A 90 -6.65 5.11 2.22
N ALA A 91 -6.81 6.33 2.75
CA ALA A 91 -7.46 7.42 2.04
C ALA A 91 -6.69 7.87 0.78
N MET A 92 -5.36 7.73 0.74
CA MET A 92 -4.55 8.08 -0.43
C MET A 92 -4.88 7.23 -1.68
N GLY A 93 -5.29 5.98 -1.49
CA GLY A 93 -5.68 5.05 -2.56
C GLY A 93 -6.72 5.62 -3.53
N PRO A 94 -7.98 5.83 -3.09
CA PRO A 94 -9.05 6.33 -3.95
C PRO A 94 -8.90 7.81 -4.32
N THR A 95 -8.13 8.60 -3.57
CA THR A 95 -7.99 10.05 -3.76
C THR A 95 -6.79 10.41 -4.64
N VAL A 96 -5.58 10.29 -4.09
CA VAL A 96 -4.34 10.78 -4.70
C VAL A 96 -3.82 9.79 -5.74
N LEU A 97 -3.74 8.50 -5.41
CA LEU A 97 -3.17 7.48 -6.30
C LEU A 97 -4.05 7.27 -7.53
N LYS A 98 -5.37 7.17 -7.37
CA LYS A 98 -6.32 7.06 -8.48
C LYS A 98 -6.23 8.25 -9.43
N ARG A 99 -6.16 9.49 -8.90
CA ARG A 99 -6.04 10.71 -9.70
C ARG A 99 -4.77 10.74 -10.54
N ASN A 100 -3.63 10.31 -9.98
CA ASN A 100 -2.35 10.30 -10.68
C ASN A 100 -2.18 9.10 -11.63
N SER A 101 -2.86 7.98 -11.37
CA SER A 101 -2.79 6.79 -12.23
C SER A 101 -3.66 6.89 -13.48
N LYS A 102 -4.76 7.66 -13.42
CA LYS A 102 -5.70 7.84 -14.55
C LYS A 102 -5.02 8.37 -15.84
N PRO A 103 -4.26 9.48 -15.83
CA PRO A 103 -3.65 10.02 -17.05
C PRO A 103 -2.62 9.04 -17.65
N ILE A 104 -1.89 8.30 -16.81
CA ILE A 104 -0.95 7.26 -17.28
C ILE A 104 -1.70 6.17 -18.04
N LYS A 105 -2.82 5.68 -17.49
CA LYS A 105 -3.61 4.63 -18.14
C LYS A 105 -4.19 5.09 -19.49
N THR A 106 -4.64 6.34 -19.58
CA THR A 106 -5.11 6.93 -20.84
C THR A 106 -3.97 6.98 -21.87
N LEU A 107 -2.82 7.53 -21.49
CA LEU A 107 -1.64 7.65 -22.36
C LEU A 107 -1.17 6.30 -22.92
N LEU A 108 -1.13 5.27 -22.08
CA LEU A 108 -0.67 3.94 -22.50
C LEU A 108 -1.67 3.15 -23.36
N ASN A 109 -2.95 3.55 -23.36
CA ASN A 109 -4.00 2.92 -24.15
C ASN A 109 -4.18 3.55 -25.54
N GLU A 110 -3.76 4.81 -25.70
CA GLU A 110 -3.87 5.56 -26.96
C GLU A 110 -2.70 5.33 -27.91
N GLN A 111 -1.63 4.66 -27.44
CA GLN A 111 -0.46 4.34 -28.25
C GLN A 111 -0.61 3.00 -28.99
N THR A 112 -0.21 2.99 -30.26
CA THR A 112 -0.09 1.82 -31.13
C THR A 112 1.35 1.35 -31.34
N ASP A 113 2.34 2.24 -31.17
CA ASP A 113 3.77 1.89 -31.29
C ASP A 113 4.31 1.31 -29.97
N ASP A 114 5.30 0.40 -30.05
CA ASP A 114 5.86 -0.28 -28.86
C ASP A 114 6.86 0.61 -28.06
N GLU A 115 6.98 1.88 -28.43
CA GLU A 115 7.80 2.86 -27.72
C GLU A 115 7.05 3.48 -26.52
N ILE A 116 7.74 3.62 -25.39
CA ILE A 116 7.19 4.28 -24.21
C ILE A 116 7.10 5.80 -24.49
N PRO A 117 5.91 6.43 -24.42
CA PRO A 117 5.76 7.86 -24.67
C PRO A 117 6.62 8.70 -23.75
N LYS A 118 7.27 9.76 -24.26
CA LYS A 118 8.11 10.65 -23.43
C LYS A 118 7.33 11.29 -22.27
N ASP A 119 6.04 11.55 -22.47
CA ASP A 119 5.15 12.12 -21.46
C ASP A 119 4.81 11.14 -20.31
N TYR A 120 5.13 9.85 -20.47
CA TYR A 120 4.95 8.84 -19.43
C TYR A 120 5.83 9.13 -18.21
N TYR A 121 7.12 9.42 -18.42
CA TYR A 121 8.11 9.54 -17.36
C TYR A 121 7.77 10.60 -16.29
N PRO A 122 7.38 11.85 -16.64
CA PRO A 122 7.02 12.82 -15.62
C PRO A 122 5.76 12.44 -14.84
N LEU A 123 4.79 11.78 -15.48
CA LEU A 123 3.58 11.29 -14.81
C LEU A 123 3.90 10.13 -13.86
N ALA A 124 4.69 9.16 -14.33
CA ALA A 124 5.14 8.02 -13.55
C ALA A 124 5.95 8.45 -12.34
N GLN A 125 6.88 9.39 -12.49
CA GLN A 125 7.70 9.89 -11.38
C GLN A 125 6.85 10.54 -10.28
N ARG A 126 5.78 11.26 -10.64
CA ARG A 126 4.83 11.81 -9.65
C ARG A 126 4.12 10.70 -8.89
N LEU A 127 3.61 9.70 -9.61
CA LEU A 127 2.95 8.53 -9.00
C LEU A 127 3.90 7.78 -8.07
N TYR A 128 5.13 7.51 -8.52
CA TYR A 128 6.14 6.78 -7.73
C TYR A 128 6.51 7.49 -6.44
N ARG A 129 6.62 8.83 -6.46
CA ARG A 129 6.87 9.59 -5.21
C ARG A 129 5.75 9.39 -4.19
N ILE A 130 4.50 9.35 -4.64
CA ILE A 130 3.34 9.12 -3.76
C ILE A 130 3.38 7.69 -3.21
N GLU A 131 3.70 6.70 -4.05
CA GLU A 131 3.84 5.29 -3.62
C GLU A 131 5.00 5.09 -2.63
N TYR A 132 6.13 5.75 -2.83
CA TYR A 132 7.24 5.72 -1.87
C TYR A 132 6.89 6.40 -0.54
N MET A 133 6.13 7.49 -0.59
CA MET A 133 5.62 8.13 0.62
C MET A 133 4.68 7.20 1.39
N GLU A 134 3.77 6.51 0.69
CA GLU A 134 2.89 5.51 1.29
C GLU A 134 3.67 4.35 1.93
N ASN A 135 4.67 3.80 1.21
CA ASN A 135 5.56 2.77 1.75
C ASN A 135 6.35 3.26 2.98
N THR A 136 6.76 4.53 3.00
CA THR A 136 7.42 5.14 4.16
C THR A 136 6.48 5.19 5.37
N ILE A 137 5.21 5.56 5.15
CA ILE A 137 4.19 5.55 6.21
C ILE A 137 4.01 4.13 6.76
N PHE A 138 3.94 3.11 5.90
CA PHE A 138 3.84 1.73 6.36
C PHE A 138 5.06 1.25 7.15
N ILE A 139 6.26 1.67 6.79
CA ILE A 139 7.48 1.39 7.57
C ILE A 139 7.37 2.03 8.96
N ILE A 140 6.93 3.28 9.05
CA ILE A 140 6.74 3.98 10.33
C ILE A 140 5.72 3.22 11.20
N ILE A 141 4.60 2.79 10.62
CA ILE A 141 3.58 1.98 11.33
C ILE A 141 4.19 0.68 11.87
N ILE A 142 4.96 -0.05 11.04
CA ILE A 142 5.63 -1.30 11.48
C ILE A 142 6.58 -1.00 12.65
N ILE A 143 7.38 0.06 12.56
CA ILE A 143 8.30 0.46 13.63
C ILE A 143 7.52 0.75 14.92
N LEU A 144 6.43 1.52 14.85
CA LEU A 144 5.58 1.82 16.01
C LEU A 144 4.98 0.55 16.63
N MET A 145 4.51 -0.40 15.80
CA MET A 145 3.94 -1.66 16.28
C MET A 145 4.96 -2.58 16.95
N ILE A 146 6.23 -2.55 16.50
CA ILE A 146 7.31 -3.35 17.08
C ILE A 146 7.82 -2.70 18.37
N THR A 147 8.15 -1.42 18.30
CA THR A 147 8.82 -0.70 19.40
C THR A 147 7.86 -0.28 20.50
N LYS A 148 6.57 -0.08 20.16
CA LYS A 148 5.49 0.34 21.07
C LYS A 148 5.91 1.46 22.02
N PRO A 149 6.49 2.56 21.52
CA PRO A 149 6.89 3.65 22.38
C PRO A 149 5.61 4.33 22.86
N PHE A 150 5.45 4.50 24.17
CA PHE A 150 4.39 5.25 24.87
C PHE A 150 2.93 4.79 24.69
#